data_AF-A0A7X7DS65-F1
#
_entry.id   AF-A0A7X7DS65-F1
#
_cell.length_a   1.000
_cell.length_b   1.000
_cell.length_c   1.000
_cell.angle_alpha   90.00
_cell.angle_beta   90.00
_cell.angle_gamma   90.00
#
_symmetry.space_group_name_H-M   'P 1'
#
loop_
_entity.id
_entity.type
_entity.pdbx_description
1 polymer ?
#
loop_
_entity_poly.entity_id
_entity_poly.type
_entity_poly.pdbx_seq_one_letter_code
_entity_poly.pdbx_strand_id
1 'polypeptide(L)' 'VDIYPGEVPVFWACGCTPQAAIMAVKPPFCITHSPGHMFVADPKDADYAVF' A
#
# COMPACT_ATOMS: atom_id res chain seq x y z
N VAL A 1 9.16 -12.31 -5.38
CA VAL A 1 8.61 -12.63 -6.71
C VAL A 1 9.80 -12.76 -7.65
N ASP A 2 9.75 -13.69 -8.59
CA ASP A 2 10.80 -13.86 -9.60
C ASP A 2 10.56 -12.89 -10.76
N ILE A 3 11.62 -12.47 -11.45
CA ILE A 3 11.56 -11.62 -12.64
C ILE A 3 12.20 -12.40 -13.79
N TYR A 4 11.42 -12.72 -14.81
CA TYR A 4 11.83 -13.56 -15.93
C TYR A 4 12.45 -12.75 -17.09
N PRO A 5 13.21 -13.39 -17.99
CA PRO A 5 13.75 -12.72 -19.16
C PRO A 5 12.65 -12.05 -20.00
N GLY A 6 12.80 -10.75 -20.27
CA GLY A 6 11.83 -9.94 -21.02
C GLY A 6 10.79 -9.22 -20.15
N GLU A 7 10.73 -9.49 -18.85
CA GLU A 7 9.88 -8.73 -17.93
C GLU A 7 10.53 -7.41 -17.53
N VAL A 8 9.71 -6.35 -17.45
CA VAL A 8 10.13 -5.01 -17.01
C VAL A 8 9.53 -4.73 -15.64
N PRO A 9 10.34 -4.43 -14.60
CA PRO A 9 9.81 -4.04 -13.30
C PRO A 9 9.06 -2.71 -13.39
N VAL A 10 7.87 -2.66 -12.80
CA VAL A 10 7.07 -1.45 -12.71
C VAL A 10 6.74 -1.18 -11.24
N PHE A 11 6.66 0.10 -10.88
CA PHE A 11 6.56 0.56 -9.50
C PHE A 11 5.33 1.44 -9.34
N TRP A 12 4.61 1.26 -8.23
CA TRP A 12 3.45 2.07 -7.86
C TRP A 12 3.58 2.57 -6.44
N ALA A 13 3.01 3.75 -6.18
CA ALA A 13 2.78 4.21 -4.83
C ALA A 13 1.87 3.21 -4.10
N CYS A 14 2.16 2.96 -2.82
CA CYS A 14 1.43 2.01 -1.99
C CYS A 14 0.97 2.68 -0.70
N GLY A 15 -0.14 2.18 -0.13
CA GLY A 15 -0.64 2.58 1.19
C GLY A 15 0.31 2.28 2.36
N CYS A 16 1.47 1.68 2.13
CA CYS A 16 2.52 1.47 3.14
C CYS A 16 3.43 2.70 3.36
N THR A 17 3.38 3.72 2.50
CA THR A 17 4.17 4.96 2.70
C THR A 17 3.97 5.60 4.07
N PRO A 18 2.74 5.70 4.63
CA PRO A 18 2.53 6.17 6.00
C PRO A 18 3.23 5.31 7.05
N GLN A 19 3.29 3.98 6.88
CA GLN A 19 4.02 3.10 7.81
C GLN A 19 5.52 3.42 7.82
N ALA A 20 6.11 3.63 6.64
CA ALA A 20 7.50 4.07 6.54
C ALA A 20 7.74 5.42 7.23
N ALA A 21 6.83 6.38 7.05
CA ALA A 21 6.91 7.68 7.71
C ALA A 21 6.79 7.56 9.24
N ILE A 22 5.85 6.75 9.74
CA ILE A 22 5.66 6.49 11.18
C ILE A 22 6.94 5.91 11.80
N MET A 23 7.60 4.96 11.14
CA MET A 23 8.86 4.39 11.62
C MET A 23 9.99 5.42 11.69
N ALA A 24 10.01 6.41 10.79
CA ALA A 24 11.01 7.45 10.78
C ALA A 24 10.80 8.48 11.90
N VAL A 25 9.56 8.94 12.11
CA VAL A 25 9.24 10.02 13.07
C VAL A 25 8.90 9.53 14.48
N LYS A 26 8.60 8.24 14.64
CA LYS A 26 8.40 7.54 15.93
C LYS A 26 7.39 8.25 16.86
N PRO A 27 6.11 8.34 16.46
CA PRO A 27 5.10 8.86 17.37
C PRO A 27 5.02 7.98 18.63
N PRO A 28 4.61 8.54 19.78
CA PRO A 28 4.51 7.76 21.03
C PRO A 28 3.48 6.63 20.95
N PHE A 29 2.53 6.72 20.01
CA PHE A 29 1.51 5.70 19.78
C PHE A 29 1.01 5.77 18.33
N CYS A 30 0.72 4.61 17.73
CA CYS A 30 0.08 4.50 16.43
C CYS A 30 -0.63 3.14 16.30
N ILE A 31 -1.74 3.10 15.56
CA ILE A 31 -2.44 1.87 15.19
C ILE A 31 -2.46 1.78 13.67
N THR A 32 -2.04 0.65 13.12
CA THR A 32 -2.08 0.36 11.68
C THR A 32 -2.57 -1.07 11.44
N HIS A 33 -2.95 -1.37 10.21
CA HIS A 33 -3.13 -2.76 9.79
C HIS A 33 -1.77 -3.43 9.54
N SER A 34 -1.73 -4.77 9.64
CA SER A 34 -0.57 -5.57 9.22
C SER A 34 -0.55 -5.73 7.70
N PRO A 35 0.62 -5.79 7.03
CA PRO A 35 0.70 -6.05 5.59
C PRO A 35 -0.06 -7.32 5.21
N GLY A 36 -0.91 -7.24 4.18
CA GLY A 36 -1.79 -8.34 3.76
C GLY A 36 -3.11 -8.47 4.54
N HIS A 37 -3.33 -7.66 5.58
CA HIS A 37 -4.55 -7.64 6.40
C HIS A 37 -5.31 -6.32 6.27
N MET A 38 -5.73 -5.98 5.04
CA MET A 38 -6.42 -4.72 4.74
C MET A 38 -7.87 -4.69 5.26
N PHE A 39 -8.43 -3.49 5.43
CA PHE A 39 -9.85 -3.29 5.68
C PHE A 39 -10.62 -3.36 4.35
N VAL A 40 -11.51 -4.35 4.22
CA VAL A 40 -12.39 -4.48 3.05
C VAL A 40 -13.63 -3.62 3.29
N ALA A 41 -13.87 -2.65 2.42
CA ALA A 41 -14.98 -1.70 2.52
C ALA A 41 -16.04 -1.95 1.43
N ASP A 42 -17.21 -1.32 1.59
CA ASP A 42 -18.33 -1.44 0.65
C ASP A 42 -18.09 -0.81 -0.74
N PRO A 43 -17.43 0.37 -0.87
CA PRO A 43 -17.20 0.98 -2.17
C PRO A 43 -16.38 0.09 -3.11
N LYS A 44 -16.77 0.06 -4.38
CA LYS A 44 -16.03 -0.66 -5.42
C LYS A 44 -14.89 0.21 -5.93
N ASP A 45 -13.83 -0.41 -6.42
CA ASP A 45 -12.71 0.29 -7.06
C ASP A 45 -13.19 1.22 -8.19
N ALA A 46 -14.15 0.77 -9.00
CA ALA A 46 -14.78 1.54 -10.07
C ALA A 46 -15.46 2.84 -9.60
N ASP A 47 -15.84 2.95 -8.32
CA ASP A 47 -16.44 4.17 -7.77
C ASP A 47 -15.39 5.30 -7.64
N TYR A 48 -14.10 4.96 -7.62
CA TYR A 48 -12.97 5.90 -7.54
C TYR A 48 -12.19 6.05 -8.85
N ALA A 49 -12.57 5.32 -9.90
CA ALA A 49 -11.95 5.47 -11.21
C ALA A 49 -12.24 6.87 -11.77
N VAL A 50 -11.20 7.66 -11.98
CA VAL A 50 -11.30 8.97 -12.64
C VAL A 50 -10.94 8.78 -14.11
N PHE A 51 -11.87 9.10 -15.00
CA PHE A 51 -11.69 9.09 -16.46
C PHE A 51 -11.26 10.46 -16.97
#